data_AF-A0A967L8P8-F1
#
_entry.id   AF-A0A967L8P8-F1
#
_cell.length_a   1.000
_cell.length_b   1.000
_cell.length_c   1.000
_cell.angle_alpha   90.00
_cell.angle_beta   90.00
_cell.angle_gamma   90.00
#
_symmetry.space_group_name_H-M   'P 1'
#
loop_
_entity.id
_entity.type
_entity.pdbx_description
1 polymer ?
#
loop_
_entity_poly.entity_id
_entity_poly.type
_entity_poly.pdbx_seq_one_letter_code
_entity_poly.pdbx_strand_id
1 'polypeptide(L)'
;MKKLVLIGEAADAIRDAVGPSVDAVIANGMDEAVAAAWIAADPGDVVLLSPACASFDMFKGYAHRGEVFQAAVGKVTKRKRRTR
;
A
#
# COMPACT_ATOMS: atom_id res chain seq x y z
N MET A 1 -13.65 -3.30 -4.90
CA MET A 1 -12.36 -2.80 -4.40
C MET A 1 -12.66 -1.63 -3.47
N LYS A 2 -12.24 -1.68 -2.20
CA LYS A 2 -12.64 -0.68 -1.18
C LYS A 2 -11.78 0.58 -1.21
N LYS A 3 -10.48 0.42 -1.43
CA LYS A 3 -9.49 1.50 -1.52
C LYS A 3 -8.37 1.04 -2.44
N LEU A 4 -7.83 1.95 -3.24
CA LEU A 4 -6.59 1.76 -3.99
C LEU A 4 -5.52 2.69 -3.42
N VAL A 5 -4.36 2.15 -3.06
CA VAL A 5 -3.24 2.93 -2.54
C VAL A 5 -2.07 2.79 -3.50
N LEU A 6 -1.66 3.92 -4.06
CA LEU A 6 -0.69 4.00 -5.14
C LEU A 6 0.61 4.59 -4.62
N ILE A 7 1.74 4.03 -5.07
CA ILE A 7 3.09 4.50 -4.75
C ILE A 7 3.96 4.41 -6.01
N GLY A 8 5.06 5.15 -6.01
CA GLY A 8 6.04 5.11 -7.09
C GLY A 8 5.65 5.98 -8.28
N GLU A 9 6.48 5.94 -9.32
CA GLU A 9 6.39 6.87 -10.46
C GLU A 9 5.07 6.76 -11.25
N ALA A 10 4.48 5.57 -11.28
CA ALA A 10 3.25 5.31 -12.03
C ALA A 10 1.97 5.69 -11.27
N ALA A 11 2.07 6.21 -10.03
CA ALA A 11 0.91 6.45 -9.18
C ALA A 11 -0.12 7.40 -9.82
N ASP A 12 0.33 8.53 -10.37
CA ASP A 12 -0.56 9.48 -11.04
C ASP A 12 -1.20 8.88 -12.29
N ALA A 13 -0.41 8.21 -13.14
CA ALA A 13 -0.92 7.58 -14.36
C ALA A 13 -1.99 6.51 -14.07
N ILE A 14 -1.78 5.70 -13.03
CA ILE A 14 -2.77 4.69 -12.60
C ILE A 14 -4.02 5.36 -12.04
N ARG A 15 -3.88 6.41 -11.21
CA ARG A 15 -5.03 7.15 -10.65
C ARG A 15 -5.91 7.70 -11.78
N ASP A 16 -5.30 8.29 -12.78
CA ASP A 16 -6.02 8.88 -13.91
C ASP A 16 -6.71 7.80 -14.77
N ALA A 17 -6.06 6.64 -14.94
CA ALA A 17 -6.62 5.51 -15.69
C ALA A 17 -7.79 4.81 -14.98
N VAL A 18 -7.78 4.69 -13.64
CA VAL A 18 -8.89 4.06 -12.89
C VAL A 18 -10.10 4.97 -12.75
N GLY A 19 -9.90 6.29 -12.88
CA GLY A 19 -10.97 7.28 -12.85
C GLY A 19 -11.60 7.51 -11.46
N PRO A 20 -12.60 8.42 -11.37
CA PRO A 20 -13.13 8.90 -10.09
C PRO A 20 -14.04 7.91 -9.36
N SER A 21 -14.42 6.80 -10.00
CA SER A 21 -15.26 5.75 -9.39
C SER A 21 -14.48 4.84 -8.43
N VAL A 22 -13.15 4.89 -8.49
CA VAL A 22 -12.27 4.16 -7.57
C VAL A 22 -11.72 5.13 -6.53
N ASP A 23 -11.94 4.83 -5.26
CA ASP A 23 -11.34 5.59 -4.16
C ASP A 23 -9.83 5.31 -4.10
N ALA A 24 -9.05 6.13 -4.81
CA ALA A 24 -7.61 6.02 -4.95
C ALA A 24 -6.87 7.13 -4.20
N VAL A 25 -5.80 6.77 -3.49
CA VAL A 25 -4.90 7.71 -2.81
C VAL A 25 -3.46 7.42 -3.17
N ILE A 26 -2.65 8.48 -3.28
CA ILE A 26 -1.21 8.38 -3.52
C ILE A 26 -0.48 8.52 -2.18
N ALA A 27 0.50 7.66 -1.94
CA ALA A 27 1.36 7.67 -0.77
C ALA A 27 2.84 7.79 -1.19
N ASN A 28 3.68 8.33 -0.29
CA ASN A 28 5.09 8.61 -0.59
C ASN A 28 6.02 7.40 -0.36
N GLY A 29 5.48 6.23 -0.03
CA GLY A 29 6.27 5.05 0.31
C GLY A 29 5.44 3.90 0.87
N MET A 30 6.07 2.73 0.99
CA MET A 30 5.41 1.52 1.48
C MET A 30 4.84 1.67 2.90
N ASP A 31 5.56 2.36 3.79
CA ASP A 31 5.10 2.59 5.17
C ASP A 31 3.79 3.40 5.21
N GLU A 32 3.73 4.49 4.46
CA GLU A 32 2.53 5.33 4.35
C GLU A 32 1.40 4.58 3.64
N ALA A 33 1.73 3.83 2.59
CA ALA A 33 0.75 3.06 1.84
C ALA A 33 0.05 2.00 2.70
N VAL A 34 0.83 1.25 3.47
CA VAL A 34 0.30 0.24 4.40
C VAL A 34 -0.48 0.90 5.54
N ALA A 35 -0.04 2.06 6.05
CA ALA A 35 -0.79 2.81 7.06
C ALA A 35 -2.15 3.28 6.53
N ALA A 36 -2.21 3.84 5.32
CA ALA A 36 -3.44 4.26 4.68
C ALA A 36 -4.39 3.07 4.44
N ALA A 37 -3.87 1.96 3.92
CA ALA A 37 -4.64 0.74 3.72
C ALA A 37 -5.19 0.17 5.04
N TRP A 38 -4.38 0.19 6.10
CA TRP A 38 -4.78 -0.27 7.43
C TRP A 38 -5.89 0.58 8.07
N ILE A 39 -5.85 1.89 7.87
CA ILE A 39 -6.89 2.82 8.36
C ILE A 39 -8.20 2.62 7.60
N ALA A 40 -8.14 2.33 6.30
CA ALA A 40 -9.30 2.13 5.45
C ALA A 40 -9.94 0.73 5.58
N ALA A 41 -9.20 -0.25 6.11
CA ALA A 41 -9.63 -1.64 6.23
C ALA A 41 -10.42 -1.91 7.52
N ASP A 42 -11.50 -2.67 7.40
CA ASP A 42 -12.29 -3.18 8.52
C ASP A 42 -11.85 -4.61 8.90
N PRO A 43 -12.18 -5.09 10.11
CA PRO A 43 -11.98 -6.49 10.47
C PRO A 43 -12.65 -7.43 9.45
N GLY A 44 -11.85 -8.33 8.87
CA GLY A 44 -12.30 -9.25 7.81
C GLY A 44 -11.91 -8.81 6.39
N ASP A 45 -11.50 -7.56 6.20
CA ASP A 45 -10.95 -7.09 4.92
C ASP A 45 -9.54 -7.67 4.65
N VAL A 46 -9.20 -7.76 3.37
CA VAL A 46 -7.86 -8.17 2.91
C VAL A 46 -7.11 -6.98 2.34
N VAL A 47 -5.90 -6.75 2.85
CA VAL A 47 -4.93 -5.82 2.25
C VAL A 47 -3.96 -6.62 1.38
N LEU A 48 -4.00 -6.38 0.07
CA LEU A 48 -3.19 -7.06 -0.93
C LEU A 48 -2.14 -6.12 -1.53
N LEU A 49 -0.88 -6.53 -1.52
CA LEU A 49 0.16 -5.91 -2.35
C LEU A 49 0.15 -6.58 -3.74
N SER A 50 -0.33 -5.86 -4.77
CA SER A 50 -0.31 -6.32 -6.16
C SER A 50 0.37 -5.28 -7.06
N PRO A 51 1.69 -5.39 -7.29
CA PRO A 51 2.44 -4.44 -8.11
C PRO A 51 2.24 -4.74 -9.60
N ALA A 52 1.86 -3.73 -10.38
CA ALA A 52 1.59 -3.85 -11.82
C ALA A 52 2.85 -3.77 -12.71
N CYS A 53 3.99 -3.26 -12.22
CA CYS A 53 5.23 -3.10 -12.98
C CYS A 53 6.50 -3.42 -12.18
N ALA A 54 7.61 -3.62 -12.89
CA ALA A 54 8.94 -3.93 -12.33
C ALA A 54 9.41 -2.81 -11.38
N SER A 55 9.83 -3.18 -10.18
CA SER A 55 9.97 -2.27 -9.03
C SER A 55 11.34 -1.63 -8.87
N PHE A 56 12.01 -1.27 -9.97
CA PHE A 56 13.40 -0.80 -9.90
C PHE A 56 13.53 0.67 -9.47
N ASP A 57 12.44 1.41 -9.41
CA ASP A 57 12.39 2.81 -8.96
C ASP A 57 12.52 2.94 -7.42
N MET A 58 11.84 2.08 -6.66
CA MET A 58 11.76 2.17 -5.19
C MET A 58 12.43 1.02 -4.44
N PHE A 59 12.74 -0.10 -5.12
CA PHE A 59 13.21 -1.32 -4.46
C PHE A 59 14.34 -2.00 -5.24
N LYS A 60 15.22 -2.71 -4.53
CA LYS A 60 16.31 -3.50 -5.13
C LYS A 60 15.81 -4.67 -5.99
N GLY A 61 14.54 -5.03 -5.87
CA GLY A 61 13.90 -6.15 -6.56
C GLY A 61 12.62 -6.59 -5.87
N TYR A 62 12.00 -7.66 -6.38
CA TYR A 62 10.72 -8.16 -5.87
C TYR A 62 10.80 -8.64 -4.41
N ALA A 63 11.90 -9.30 -4.03
CA ALA A 63 12.09 -9.83 -2.69
C ALA A 63 12.18 -8.68 -1.66
N HIS A 64 13.04 -7.69 -1.95
CA HIS A 64 13.16 -6.49 -1.12
C HIS A 64 11.83 -5.73 -0.98
N ARG A 65 11.03 -5.65 -2.06
CA ARG A 65 9.69 -5.05 -1.99
C ARG A 65 8.75 -5.81 -1.04
N GLY A 66 8.77 -7.14 -1.09
CA GLY A 66 8.01 -7.99 -0.18
C GLY A 66 8.45 -7.84 1.27
N GLU A 67 9.76 -7.81 1.53
CA GLU A 67 10.35 -7.59 2.86
C GLU A 67 9.91 -6.24 3.44
N VAL A 68 9.99 -5.16 2.64
CA VAL A 68 9.58 -3.82 3.08
C VAL A 68 8.08 -3.76 3.37
N PHE A 69 7.25 -4.44 2.58
CA PHE A 69 5.81 -4.56 2.85
C PHE A 69 5.53 -5.31 4.17
N GLN A 70 6.16 -6.47 4.38
CA GLN A 70 6.01 -7.23 5.63
C GLN A 70 6.45 -6.41 6.85
N ALA A 71 7.56 -5.68 6.73
CA ALA A 71 8.04 -4.78 7.78
C ALA A 71 7.02 -3.67 8.09
N ALA A 72 6.45 -3.03 7.06
CA ALA A 72 5.42 -2.00 7.21
C ALA A 72 4.14 -2.55 7.87
N VAL A 73 3.68 -3.74 7.46
CA VAL A 73 2.54 -4.44 8.09
C VAL A 73 2.83 -4.73 9.57
N GLY A 74 4.06 -5.13 9.90
CA GLY A 74 4.50 -5.33 11.28
C GLY A 74 4.41 -4.07 12.15
N LYS A 75 4.66 -2.88 11.58
CA LYS A 75 4.58 -1.61 12.31
C LYS A 75 3.14 -1.25 12.70
N VAL A 76 2.19 -1.39 11.77
CA VAL A 76 0.78 -1.02 12.01
C VAL A 76 0.05 -2.00 12.92
N THR A 77 0.37 -3.29 12.82
CA THR A 77 -0.22 -4.34 13.66
C THR A 77 0.28 -4.28 15.11
N LYS A 78 1.56 -3.98 15.33
CA LYS A 78 2.12 -3.78 16.69
C LYS A 78 1.56 -2.53 17.37
N ARG A 79 1.24 -1.48 16.61
CA ARG A 79 0.59 -0.26 17.13
C ARG A 79 -0.77 -0.53 17.77
N LYS A 80 -1.61 -1.38 17.15
CA LYS A 80 -2.91 -1.79 17.71
C LYS A 80 -2.80 -2.56 19.04
N ARG A 81 -1.67 -3.26 19.28
CA ARG A 81 -1.46 -4.08 20.49
C ARG A 81 -1.00 -3.27 21.71
N ARG A 82 -0.60 -2.01 21.55
CA ARG A 82 -0.17 -1.13 22.67
C ARG A 82 -1.29 -0.24 23.21
N THR A 83 -2.46 -0.24 22.58
CA THR A 83 -3.65 0.54 22.95
C THR A 83 -4.83 -0.35 23.36
N ARG A 84 -4.59 -1.64 23.61
CA ARG A 84 -5.52 -2.60 24.19
C ARG A 84 -4.93 -3.17 25.46
#